data_AF-A0A6B3MKB1-F1
#
_entry.id   AF-A0A6B3MKB1-F1
#
_cell.length_a   1.000
_cell.length_b   1.000
_cell.length_c   1.000
_cell.angle_alpha   90.00
_cell.angle_beta   90.00
_cell.angle_gamma   90.00
#
_symmetry.space_group_name_H-M   'P 1'
#
loop_
_entity.id
_entity.type
_entity.pdbx_description
1 polymer ?
#
loop_
_entity_poly.entity_id
_entity_poly.type
_entity_poly.pdbx_seq_one_letter_code
_entity_poly.pdbx_strand_id
1 'polypeptide(L)'
;MRSLSADKIIKCWEIGQVQHPLDRALTLLRFAFPDKSAVELASLSIGQRDGYLLSLREITFGPKLNSFAECPNCRERLEFTMNVGDMRLVDPFESKQQEYQTTVNGYRLQFRLPNSWDLATIVNYTDETTASKFLGKRCLLEASYDGMRVAYEDLPRSVVTQLAEQIAECDPQGEMLLNLNCPACGHGWQVLFDIVSFFWIELSAQAKRLLRQVHRLARFYGWREADILSMSTVRRQFYLELID
;
A
#
# COMPACT_ATOMS: atom_id res chain seq x y z
N MET A 1 6.61 -15.02 -2.13
CA MET A 1 5.65 -14.38 -1.20
C MET A 1 4.73 -15.45 -0.63
N ARG A 2 4.33 -15.37 0.65
CA ARG A 2 3.40 -16.31 1.30
C ARG A 2 2.12 -15.60 1.71
N SER A 3 0.96 -16.25 1.57
CA SER A 3 -0.31 -15.72 2.07
C SER A 3 -0.35 -15.69 3.60
N LEU A 4 -1.26 -14.89 4.17
CA LEU A 4 -1.44 -14.82 5.62
C LEU A 4 -2.38 -15.94 6.09
N SER A 5 -1.85 -16.86 6.90
CA SER A 5 -2.66 -17.84 7.64
C SER A 5 -3.51 -17.15 8.72
N ALA A 6 -4.50 -17.85 9.26
CA ALA A 6 -5.40 -17.30 10.28
C ALA A 6 -4.65 -16.76 11.51
N ASP A 7 -3.61 -17.46 11.98
CA ASP A 7 -2.78 -17.01 13.09
C ASP A 7 -1.95 -15.76 12.73
N LYS A 8 -1.45 -15.68 11.50
CA LYS A 8 -0.70 -14.52 11.02
C LYS A 8 -1.58 -13.28 10.84
N ILE A 9 -2.83 -13.46 10.40
CA ILE A 9 -3.81 -12.37 10.31
C ILE A 9 -4.01 -11.74 11.69
N ILE A 10 -4.22 -12.55 12.74
CA ILE A 10 -4.39 -12.06 14.11
C ILE A 10 -3.11 -11.36 14.59
N LYS A 11 -1.94 -12.00 14.49
CA LYS A 11 -0.66 -11.40 14.93
C LYS A 11 -0.35 -10.08 14.22
N CYS A 12 -0.57 -10.03 12.91
CA CYS A 12 -0.37 -8.81 12.13
C CYS A 12 -1.34 -7.71 12.56
N TRP A 13 -2.60 -8.06 12.80
CA TRP A 13 -3.63 -7.14 13.29
C TRP A 13 -3.33 -6.60 14.69
N GLU A 14 -2.83 -7.43 15.60
CA GLU A 14 -2.42 -7.04 16.95
C GLU A 14 -1.25 -6.07 16.93
N ILE A 15 -0.17 -6.41 16.21
CA ILE A 15 1.02 -5.55 16.08
C ILE A 15 0.65 -4.20 15.46
N GLY A 16 -0.20 -4.22 14.42
CA GLY A 16 -0.55 -3.02 13.68
C GLY A 16 -1.56 -2.10 14.37
N GLN A 17 -2.17 -2.48 15.50
CA GLN A 17 -3.16 -1.64 16.19
C GLN A 17 -2.61 -0.23 16.48
N VAL A 18 -1.39 -0.18 17.02
CA VAL A 18 -0.74 1.06 17.48
C VAL A 18 0.19 1.68 16.43
N GLN A 19 0.28 1.07 15.25
CA GLN A 19 1.18 1.50 14.18
C GLN A 19 0.55 2.58 13.30
N HIS A 20 1.39 3.48 12.79
CA HIS A 20 1.03 4.36 11.70
C HIS A 20 0.77 3.53 10.42
N PRO A 21 -0.11 3.96 9.48
CA PRO A 21 -0.33 3.25 8.22
C PRO A 21 0.96 2.85 7.48
N LEU A 22 1.96 3.74 7.43
CA LEU A 22 3.27 3.44 6.83
C LEU A 22 3.95 2.21 7.44
N ASP A 23 3.89 2.05 8.76
CA ASP A 23 4.48 0.90 9.46
C ASP A 23 3.63 -0.37 9.30
N ARG A 24 2.30 -0.22 9.17
CA ARG A 24 1.40 -1.34 8.89
C ARG A 24 1.71 -2.00 7.55
N ALA A 25 2.01 -1.19 6.52
CA ALA A 25 2.44 -1.67 5.22
C ALA A 25 3.66 -2.60 5.34
N LEU A 26 4.70 -2.15 6.05
CA LEU A 26 5.93 -2.92 6.26
C LEU A 26 5.68 -4.17 7.12
N THR A 27 4.83 -4.07 8.14
CA THR A 27 4.45 -5.21 8.99
C THR A 27 3.75 -6.30 8.18
N LEU A 28 2.77 -5.93 7.34
CA LEU A 28 2.10 -6.86 6.42
C LEU A 28 3.11 -7.60 5.53
N LEU A 29 4.02 -6.85 4.89
CA LEU A 29 5.03 -7.43 4.00
C LEU A 29 6.02 -8.34 4.74
N ARG A 30 6.40 -8.02 5.97
CA ARG A 30 7.29 -8.86 6.79
C ARG A 30 6.69 -10.26 7.06
N PHE A 31 5.38 -10.36 7.27
CA PHE A 31 4.72 -11.67 7.42
C PHE A 31 4.66 -12.48 6.13
N ALA A 32 4.64 -11.79 4.97
CA ALA A 32 4.59 -12.40 3.65
C ALA A 32 5.96 -12.77 3.08
N PHE A 33 7.02 -12.08 3.52
CA PHE A 33 8.42 -12.29 3.15
C PHE A 33 9.27 -12.51 4.40
N PRO A 34 9.20 -13.69 5.04
CA PRO A 34 9.97 -13.98 6.25
C PRO A 34 11.48 -13.95 6.02
N ASP A 35 11.92 -14.12 4.78
CA ASP A 35 13.32 -14.16 4.38
C ASP A 35 13.89 -12.77 4.02
N LYS A 36 13.05 -11.71 4.00
CA LYS A 36 13.48 -10.33 3.75
C LYS A 36 13.66 -9.56 5.06
N SER A 37 14.73 -8.79 5.15
CA SER A 37 14.97 -7.88 6.27
C SER A 37 14.03 -6.68 6.25
N ALA A 38 13.86 -6.03 7.41
CA ALA A 38 13.09 -4.79 7.51
C ALA A 38 13.66 -3.66 6.64
N VAL A 39 15.00 -3.61 6.51
CA VAL A 39 15.68 -2.62 5.68
C VAL A 39 15.32 -2.82 4.21
N GLU A 40 15.41 -4.05 3.70
CA GLU A 40 15.04 -4.35 2.31
C GLU A 40 13.59 -3.96 1.99
N LEU A 41 12.65 -4.28 2.89
CA LEU A 41 11.24 -3.94 2.69
C LEU A 41 11.00 -2.43 2.72
N ALA A 42 11.67 -1.70 3.62
CA ALA A 42 11.53 -0.25 3.73
C ALA A 42 12.23 0.52 2.60
N SER A 43 13.21 -0.11 1.92
CA SER A 43 13.93 0.44 0.76
C SER A 43 13.20 0.28 -0.57
N LEU A 44 12.13 -0.52 -0.64
CA LEU A 44 11.28 -0.62 -1.83
C LEU A 44 10.70 0.76 -2.21
N SER A 45 10.59 1.05 -3.52
CA SER A 45 9.79 2.20 -3.95
C SER A 45 8.36 2.08 -3.43
N ILE A 46 7.65 3.20 -3.32
CA ILE A 46 6.25 3.19 -2.89
C ILE A 46 5.41 2.30 -3.81
N GLY A 47 5.58 2.40 -5.12
CA GLY A 47 4.89 1.52 -6.05
C GLY A 47 5.28 0.05 -5.94
N GLN A 48 6.54 -0.29 -5.67
CA GLN A 48 6.94 -1.69 -5.43
C GLN A 48 6.29 -2.24 -4.15
N ARG A 49 6.32 -1.47 -3.07
CA ARG A 49 5.67 -1.81 -1.79
C ARG A 49 4.18 -2.07 -2.01
N ASP A 50 3.51 -1.15 -2.72
CA ASP A 50 2.06 -1.22 -2.93
C ASP A 50 1.68 -2.34 -3.90
N GLY A 51 2.50 -2.61 -4.92
CA GLY A 51 2.37 -3.79 -5.79
C GLY A 51 2.51 -5.12 -5.04
N TYR A 52 3.44 -5.21 -4.08
CA TYR A 52 3.50 -6.36 -3.19
C TYR A 52 2.31 -6.46 -2.25
N LEU A 53 1.78 -5.34 -1.73
CA LEU A 53 0.59 -5.36 -0.89
C LEU A 53 -0.65 -5.82 -1.66
N LEU A 54 -0.82 -5.37 -2.91
CA LEU A 54 -1.86 -5.85 -3.82
C LEU A 54 -1.76 -7.37 -3.99
N SER A 55 -0.56 -7.86 -4.29
CA SER A 55 -0.31 -9.30 -4.48
C SER A 55 -0.56 -10.11 -3.21
N LEU A 56 -0.12 -9.61 -2.04
CA LEU A 56 -0.36 -10.24 -0.75
C LEU A 56 -1.84 -10.30 -0.41
N ARG A 57 -2.56 -9.20 -0.66
CA ARG A 57 -4.00 -9.13 -0.47
C ARG A 57 -4.70 -10.15 -1.34
N GLU A 58 -4.35 -10.23 -2.62
CA GLU A 58 -4.95 -11.20 -3.56
C GLU A 58 -4.76 -12.65 -3.12
N ILE A 59 -3.54 -13.06 -2.77
CA ILE A 59 -3.30 -14.45 -2.35
C ILE A 59 -3.90 -14.78 -0.97
N THR A 60 -4.29 -13.76 -0.19
CA THR A 60 -4.87 -13.93 1.15
C THR A 60 -6.40 -13.92 1.13
N PHE A 61 -7.02 -13.02 0.36
CA PHE A 61 -8.48 -12.82 0.33
C PHE A 61 -9.13 -13.07 -1.04
N GLY A 62 -8.35 -13.39 -2.05
CA GLY A 62 -8.80 -13.61 -3.42
C GLY A 62 -8.71 -12.37 -4.30
N PRO A 63 -9.05 -12.49 -5.59
CA PRO A 63 -8.77 -11.47 -6.61
C PRO A 63 -9.74 -10.29 -6.59
N LYS A 64 -10.88 -10.38 -5.92
CA LYS A 64 -11.94 -9.35 -5.98
C LYS A 64 -11.83 -8.35 -4.83
N LEU A 65 -11.78 -7.06 -5.13
CA LEU A 65 -11.87 -5.94 -4.19
C LEU A 65 -13.32 -5.46 -4.19
N ASN A 66 -14.01 -5.56 -3.06
CA ASN A 66 -15.34 -4.97 -2.90
C ASN A 66 -15.16 -3.59 -2.28
N SER A 67 -15.52 -2.57 -3.03
CA SER A 67 -15.22 -1.18 -2.72
C SER A 67 -16.49 -0.34 -2.65
N PHE A 68 -16.36 0.75 -1.91
CA PHE A 68 -17.42 1.72 -1.69
C PHE A 68 -16.86 3.12 -1.89
N ALA A 69 -17.64 3.99 -2.53
CA ALA A 69 -17.33 5.41 -2.64
C ALA A 69 -18.62 6.25 -2.57
N GLU A 70 -18.50 7.49 -2.12
CA GLU A 70 -19.60 8.46 -2.09
C GLU A 70 -19.37 9.52 -3.15
N CYS A 71 -20.40 9.82 -3.95
CA CYS A 71 -20.31 10.88 -4.95
C CYS A 71 -20.14 12.25 -4.25
N PRO A 72 -19.09 13.02 -4.57
CA PRO A 72 -18.85 14.31 -3.92
C PRO A 72 -19.93 15.36 -4.24
N ASN A 73 -20.65 15.20 -5.35
CA ASN A 73 -21.68 16.13 -5.81
C ASN A 73 -23.06 15.86 -5.20
N CYS A 74 -23.57 14.63 -5.33
CA CYS A 74 -24.95 14.29 -4.93
C CYS A 74 -25.05 13.35 -3.72
N ARG A 75 -23.91 12.92 -3.15
CA ARG A 75 -23.84 12.03 -1.98
C ARG A 75 -24.37 10.61 -2.20
N GLU A 76 -24.66 10.25 -3.44
CA GLU A 76 -25.03 8.87 -3.81
C GLU A 76 -23.93 7.88 -3.41
N ARG A 77 -24.35 6.70 -2.97
CA ARG A 77 -23.47 5.64 -2.48
C ARG A 77 -23.22 4.61 -3.58
N LEU A 78 -21.97 4.47 -3.97
CA LEU A 78 -21.57 3.53 -5.01
C LEU A 78 -20.91 2.31 -4.37
N GLU A 79 -21.45 1.13 -4.67
CA GLU A 79 -20.80 -0.15 -4.42
C GLU A 79 -20.31 -0.73 -5.75
N PHE A 80 -19.07 -1.18 -5.79
CA PHE A 80 -18.47 -1.74 -6.99
C PHE A 80 -17.41 -2.79 -6.65
N THR A 81 -17.13 -3.66 -7.62
CA THR A 81 -16.11 -4.70 -7.48
C THR A 81 -15.03 -4.48 -8.54
N MET A 82 -13.77 -4.56 -8.12
CA MET A 82 -12.59 -4.52 -9.01
C MET A 82 -11.79 -5.81 -8.88
N ASN A 83 -11.01 -6.18 -9.91
CA ASN A 83 -10.01 -7.23 -9.74
C ASN A 83 -8.67 -6.60 -9.35
N VAL A 84 -7.95 -7.24 -8.44
CA VAL A 84 -6.60 -6.83 -8.04
C VAL A 84 -5.65 -6.84 -9.25
N GLY A 85 -5.84 -7.78 -10.18
CA GLY A 85 -5.09 -7.81 -11.44
C GLY A 85 -5.20 -6.53 -12.26
N ASP A 86 -6.37 -5.89 -12.27
CA ASP A 86 -6.62 -4.64 -13.01
C ASP A 86 -5.98 -3.42 -12.31
N MET A 87 -5.65 -3.56 -11.03
CA MET A 87 -5.02 -2.52 -10.20
C MET A 87 -3.49 -2.54 -10.23
N ARG A 88 -2.90 -3.64 -10.73
CA ARG A 88 -1.45 -3.77 -10.88
C ARG A 88 -1.02 -3.20 -12.22
N LEU A 89 -0.39 -2.03 -12.16
CA LEU A 89 0.13 -1.33 -13.33
C LEU A 89 1.50 -1.85 -13.75
N VAL A 90 2.25 -2.44 -12.81
CA VAL A 90 3.59 -3.01 -13.03
C VAL A 90 3.72 -4.32 -12.27
N ASP A 91 4.47 -5.28 -12.81
CA ASP A 91 4.82 -6.49 -12.07
C ASP A 91 5.76 -6.16 -10.90
N PRO A 92 5.34 -6.38 -9.64
CA PRO A 92 6.18 -6.07 -8.48
C PRO A 92 7.41 -7.00 -8.34
N PHE A 93 7.47 -8.11 -9.08
CA PHE A 93 8.60 -9.04 -9.06
C PHE A 93 9.62 -8.77 -10.17
N GLU A 94 9.34 -7.84 -11.08
CA GLU A 94 10.28 -7.42 -12.09
C GLU A 94 11.42 -6.59 -11.47
N SER A 95 12.64 -6.80 -11.99
CA SER A 95 13.81 -6.04 -11.54
C SER A 95 13.69 -4.61 -12.02
N LYS A 96 13.46 -3.66 -11.09
CA LYS A 96 13.48 -2.24 -11.40
C LYS A 96 14.87 -1.63 -11.20
N GLN A 97 15.15 -0.60 -12.01
CA GLN A 97 16.26 0.32 -11.77
C GLN A 97 16.12 0.98 -10.40
N GLN A 98 17.25 1.09 -9.69
CA GLN A 98 17.34 1.77 -8.40
C GLN A 98 17.55 3.28 -8.56
N GLU A 99 18.22 3.67 -9.65
CA GLU A 99 18.57 5.05 -9.98
C GLU A 99 18.15 5.35 -11.42
N TYR A 100 17.67 6.57 -11.62
CA TYR A 100 17.12 7.07 -12.87
C TYR A 100 17.88 8.34 -13.26
N GLN A 101 17.95 8.60 -14.55
CA GLN A 101 18.58 9.80 -15.08
C GLN A 101 17.66 10.49 -16.08
N THR A 102 17.60 11.81 -16.01
CA THR A 102 16.86 12.64 -16.97
C THR A 102 17.60 13.94 -17.21
N THR A 103 17.25 14.63 -18.30
CA THR A 103 17.78 15.96 -18.61
C THR A 103 16.63 16.92 -18.88
N VAL A 104 16.57 18.02 -18.13
CA VAL A 104 15.49 19.00 -18.19
C VAL A 104 16.10 20.39 -18.28
N ASN A 105 15.80 21.14 -19.33
CA ASN A 105 16.28 22.53 -19.51
C ASN A 105 17.81 22.68 -19.33
N GLY A 106 18.60 21.71 -19.79
CA GLY A 106 20.06 21.68 -19.64
C GLY A 106 20.57 21.15 -18.29
N TYR A 107 19.69 20.89 -17.32
CA TYR A 107 20.03 20.26 -16.05
C TYR A 107 20.02 18.74 -16.21
N ARG A 108 21.13 18.08 -15.88
CA ARG A 108 21.20 16.63 -15.76
C ARG A 108 20.88 16.24 -14.32
N LEU A 109 19.84 15.43 -14.14
CA LEU A 109 19.35 14.98 -12.84
C LEU A 109 19.57 13.47 -12.71
N GLN A 110 20.13 13.04 -11.58
CA GLN A 110 20.13 11.64 -11.14
C GLN A 110 19.26 11.55 -9.89
N PHE A 111 18.33 10.60 -9.88
CA PHE A 111 17.35 10.49 -8.82
C PHE A 111 16.98 9.04 -8.56
N ARG A 112 16.32 8.81 -7.43
CA ARG A 112 15.69 7.53 -7.07
C ARG A 112 14.22 7.76 -6.78
N LEU A 113 13.47 6.67 -6.78
CA LEU A 113 12.07 6.70 -6.35
C LEU A 113 11.97 6.86 -4.83
N PRO A 114 10.90 7.51 -4.32
CA PRO A 114 10.64 7.60 -2.90
C PRO A 114 10.37 6.22 -2.32
N ASN A 115 10.78 6.00 -1.08
CA ASN A 115 10.53 4.77 -0.33
C ASN A 115 9.87 5.05 1.03
N SER A 116 9.67 4.02 1.83
CA SER A 116 8.95 4.14 3.10
C SER A 116 9.69 5.01 4.12
N TRP A 117 11.02 5.07 4.07
CA TRP A 117 11.81 5.98 4.90
C TRP A 117 11.55 7.44 4.54
N ASP A 118 11.45 7.75 3.25
CA ASP A 118 11.20 9.13 2.82
C ASP A 118 9.81 9.61 3.25
N LEU A 119 8.77 8.78 3.10
CA LEU A 119 7.43 9.11 3.60
C LEU A 119 7.42 9.29 5.12
N ALA A 120 8.16 8.45 5.85
CA ALA A 120 8.26 8.57 7.30
C ALA A 120 8.89 9.90 7.74
N THR A 121 9.82 10.47 6.96
CA THR A 121 10.42 11.79 7.29
C THR A 121 9.45 12.95 7.15
N ILE A 122 8.42 12.83 6.32
CA ILE A 122 7.46 13.91 6.04
C ILE A 122 6.12 13.73 6.75
N VAL A 123 5.91 12.64 7.50
CA VAL A 123 4.62 12.25 8.09
C VAL A 123 4.02 13.30 9.03
N ASN A 124 4.85 14.12 9.68
CA ASN A 124 4.43 15.15 10.64
C ASN A 124 4.36 16.56 10.02
N TYR A 125 4.62 16.70 8.72
CA TYR A 125 4.47 17.99 8.05
C TYR A 125 3.00 18.26 7.77
N THR A 126 2.53 19.45 8.14
CA THR A 126 1.17 19.91 7.82
C THR A 126 1.12 20.76 6.55
N ASP A 127 2.24 21.34 6.13
CA ASP A 127 2.36 22.07 4.87
C ASP A 127 2.85 21.14 3.75
N GLU A 128 1.96 20.86 2.79
CA GLU A 128 2.22 20.01 1.64
C GLU A 128 3.38 20.52 0.78
N THR A 129 3.50 21.85 0.65
CA THR A 129 4.56 22.47 -0.16
C THR A 129 5.93 22.15 0.43
N THR A 130 6.07 22.30 1.74
CA THR A 130 7.30 21.98 2.46
C THR A 130 7.56 20.46 2.43
N ALA A 131 6.54 19.62 2.68
CA ALA A 131 6.69 18.17 2.62
C ALA A 131 7.19 17.69 1.24
N SER A 132 6.57 18.19 0.16
CA SER A 132 6.95 17.88 -1.22
C SER A 132 8.39 18.32 -1.51
N LYS A 133 8.79 19.52 -1.07
CA LYS A 133 10.17 20.00 -1.20
C LYS A 133 11.17 19.08 -0.51
N PHE A 134 10.89 18.63 0.71
CA PHE A 134 11.77 17.70 1.44
C PHE A 134 11.84 16.34 0.76
N LEU A 135 10.71 15.83 0.26
CA LEU A 135 10.66 14.56 -0.45
C LEU A 135 11.49 14.60 -1.74
N GLY A 136 11.30 15.64 -2.57
CA GLY A 136 12.08 15.83 -3.79
C GLY A 136 13.58 15.94 -3.52
N LYS A 137 13.97 16.68 -2.47
CA LYS A 137 15.38 16.78 -2.04
C LYS A 137 15.98 15.43 -1.67
N ARG A 138 15.23 14.56 -1.00
CA ARG A 138 15.70 13.22 -0.61
C ARG A 138 15.77 12.24 -1.78
N CYS A 139 14.97 12.45 -2.81
CA CYS A 139 14.92 11.63 -4.00
C CYS A 139 15.99 12.03 -5.03
N LEU A 140 16.40 13.30 -5.06
CA LEU A 140 17.51 13.77 -5.88
C LEU A 140 18.85 13.28 -5.33
N LEU A 141 19.60 12.54 -6.14
CA LEU A 141 20.95 12.06 -5.81
C LEU A 141 22.02 13.03 -6.28
N GLU A 142 21.89 13.55 -7.50
CA GLU A 142 22.80 14.52 -8.09
C GLU A 142 22.07 15.41 -9.09
N ALA A 143 22.41 16.71 -9.12
CA ALA A 143 22.02 17.62 -10.19
C ALA A 143 23.25 18.37 -10.70
N SER A 144 23.30 18.58 -12.02
CA SER A 144 24.36 19.37 -12.65
C SER A 144 23.84 20.20 -13.82
N TYR A 145 24.45 21.34 -14.08
CA TYR A 145 24.20 22.24 -15.21
C TYR A 145 25.55 22.62 -15.82
N ASP A 146 25.72 22.44 -17.13
CA ASP A 146 27.00 22.62 -17.84
C ASP A 146 28.20 21.95 -17.13
N GLY A 147 27.96 20.76 -16.56
CA GLY A 147 28.98 19.97 -15.85
C GLY A 147 29.29 20.43 -14.42
N MET A 148 28.69 21.52 -13.93
CA MET A 148 28.82 21.99 -12.55
C MET A 148 27.69 21.47 -11.68
N ARG A 149 28.01 20.98 -10.47
CA ARG A 149 27.00 20.52 -9.50
C ARG A 149 26.11 21.66 -9.03
N VAL A 150 24.82 21.40 -8.92
CA VAL A 150 23.79 22.33 -8.47
C VAL A 150 23.07 21.73 -7.27
N ALA A 151 22.86 22.52 -6.21
CA ALA A 151 22.09 22.08 -5.05
C ALA A 151 20.58 22.08 -5.36
N TYR A 152 19.81 21.25 -4.65
CA TYR A 152 18.35 21.16 -4.86
C TYR A 152 17.66 22.52 -4.66
N GLU A 153 18.12 23.31 -3.69
CA GLU A 153 17.58 24.64 -3.38
C GLU A 153 17.77 25.67 -4.50
N ASP A 154 18.78 25.45 -5.34
CA ASP A 154 19.15 26.34 -6.45
C ASP A 154 18.52 25.91 -7.78
N LEU A 155 17.80 24.78 -7.80
CA LEU A 155 17.09 24.33 -8.99
C LEU A 155 15.91 25.26 -9.32
N PRO A 156 15.74 25.66 -10.59
CA PRO A 156 14.56 26.38 -11.02
C PRO A 156 13.29 25.59 -10.71
N ARG A 157 12.20 26.29 -10.35
CA ARG A 157 10.91 25.64 -10.02
C ARG A 157 10.42 24.70 -11.12
N SER A 158 10.61 25.08 -12.39
CA SER A 158 10.24 24.23 -13.54
C SER A 158 11.02 22.92 -13.58
N VAL A 159 12.30 22.91 -13.20
CA VAL A 159 13.12 21.69 -13.14
C VAL A 159 12.67 20.79 -11.98
N VAL A 160 12.31 21.38 -10.84
CA VAL A 160 11.74 20.63 -9.71
C VAL A 160 10.39 20.01 -10.07
N THR A 161 9.52 20.74 -10.77
CA THR A 161 8.24 20.21 -11.26
C THR A 161 8.47 19.03 -12.21
N GLN A 162 9.36 19.15 -13.20
CA GLN A 162 9.66 18.03 -14.09
C GLN A 162 10.27 16.83 -13.36
N LEU A 163 11.10 17.04 -12.33
CA LEU A 163 11.61 15.94 -11.51
C LEU A 163 10.47 15.15 -10.85
N ALA A 164 9.47 15.86 -10.30
CA ALA A 164 8.31 15.22 -9.70
C ALA A 164 7.49 14.42 -10.73
N GLU A 165 7.27 14.98 -11.92
CA GLU A 165 6.62 14.26 -13.04
C GLU A 165 7.39 13.01 -13.44
N GLN A 166 8.72 13.10 -13.56
CA GLN A 166 9.57 11.95 -13.91
C GLN A 166 9.55 10.86 -12.83
N ILE A 167 9.49 11.23 -11.55
CA ILE A 167 9.31 10.27 -10.45
C ILE A 167 7.96 9.54 -10.58
N ALA A 168 6.87 10.28 -10.85
CA ALA A 168 5.54 9.70 -11.01
C ALA A 168 5.46 8.76 -12.23
N GLU A 169 6.07 9.13 -13.36
CA GLU A 169 6.17 8.29 -14.56
C GLU A 169 6.95 6.99 -14.32
N CYS A 170 8.01 7.05 -13.51
CA CYS A 170 8.84 5.88 -13.20
C CYS A 170 8.22 4.97 -12.12
N ASP A 171 7.29 5.49 -11.31
CA ASP A 171 6.58 4.75 -10.26
C ASP A 171 5.05 4.83 -10.39
N PRO A 172 4.47 4.36 -11.52
CA PRO A 172 3.03 4.49 -11.77
C PRO A 172 2.17 3.75 -10.74
N GLN A 173 2.73 2.74 -10.06
CA GLN A 173 2.04 2.02 -8.99
C GLN A 173 2.01 2.80 -7.66
N GLY A 174 2.85 3.83 -7.51
CA GLY A 174 2.98 4.62 -6.27
C GLY A 174 1.83 5.62 -6.05
N GLU A 175 1.09 5.96 -7.11
CA GLU A 175 -0.13 6.74 -7.05
C GLU A 175 -1.21 6.08 -7.92
N MET A 176 -2.20 5.45 -7.29
CA MET A 176 -3.31 4.79 -8.00
C MET A 176 -4.56 5.66 -7.95
N LEU A 177 -4.99 6.18 -9.09
CA LEU A 177 -6.24 6.94 -9.21
C LEU A 177 -7.34 6.07 -9.83
N LEU A 178 -8.48 6.00 -9.16
CA LEU A 178 -9.70 5.36 -9.67
C LEU A 178 -10.60 6.41 -10.30
N ASN A 179 -10.98 6.19 -11.56
CA ASN A 179 -12.00 6.99 -12.25
C ASN A 179 -13.38 6.42 -11.93
N LEU A 180 -14.23 7.23 -11.30
CA LEU A 180 -15.59 6.85 -10.91
C LEU A 180 -16.61 7.78 -11.58
N ASN A 181 -17.77 7.24 -11.94
CA ASN A 181 -18.90 7.99 -12.48
C ASN A 181 -20.14 7.72 -11.64
N CYS A 182 -20.83 8.77 -11.23
CA CYS A 182 -22.03 8.65 -10.42
C CYS A 182 -23.21 8.19 -11.28
N PRO A 183 -23.86 7.05 -10.98
CA PRO A 183 -25.01 6.59 -11.76
C PRO A 183 -26.24 7.50 -11.60
N ALA A 184 -26.34 8.26 -10.49
CA ALA A 184 -27.47 9.13 -10.21
C ALA A 184 -27.38 10.51 -10.89
N CYS A 185 -26.19 11.14 -10.91
CA CYS A 185 -26.03 12.50 -11.42
C CYS A 185 -25.05 12.63 -12.60
N GLY A 186 -24.39 11.54 -13.02
CA GLY A 186 -23.42 11.54 -14.12
C GLY A 186 -22.08 12.22 -13.80
N HIS A 187 -21.89 12.76 -12.59
CA HIS A 187 -20.63 13.39 -12.19
C HIS A 187 -19.49 12.37 -12.16
N GLY A 188 -18.44 12.64 -12.92
CA GLY A 188 -17.19 11.88 -12.92
C GLY A 188 -16.16 12.50 -11.97
N TRP A 189 -15.46 11.66 -11.21
CA TRP A 189 -14.37 12.11 -10.33
C TRP A 189 -13.26 11.06 -10.23
N GLN A 190 -12.11 11.49 -9.72
CA GLN A 190 -10.98 10.63 -9.38
C GLN A 190 -10.83 10.50 -7.87
N VAL A 191 -10.47 9.30 -7.40
CA VAL A 191 -10.12 9.06 -6.00
C VAL A 191 -8.82 8.28 -5.91
N LEU A 192 -7.97 8.67 -4.95
CA LEU A 192 -6.76 7.92 -4.62
C LEU A 192 -7.12 6.58 -3.98
N PHE A 193 -6.63 5.49 -4.54
CA PHE A 193 -6.73 4.17 -3.96
C PHE A 193 -5.48 3.86 -3.14
N ASP A 194 -5.62 3.90 -1.82
CA ASP A 194 -4.57 3.48 -0.89
C ASP A 194 -4.75 2.00 -0.50
N ILE A 195 -3.92 1.13 -1.08
CA ILE A 195 -3.92 -0.30 -0.77
C ILE A 195 -3.58 -0.57 0.70
N VAL A 196 -2.78 0.27 1.34
CA VAL A 196 -2.39 0.08 2.75
C VAL A 196 -3.62 0.18 3.64
N SER A 197 -4.36 1.28 3.53
CA SER A 197 -5.59 1.50 4.29
C SER A 197 -6.66 0.48 3.93
N PHE A 198 -6.85 0.20 2.63
CA PHE A 198 -7.84 -0.76 2.16
C PHE A 198 -7.60 -2.16 2.74
N PHE A 199 -6.38 -2.69 2.57
CA PHE A 199 -6.04 -4.03 3.03
C PHE A 199 -6.07 -4.11 4.57
N TRP A 200 -5.67 -3.04 5.27
CA TRP A 200 -5.76 -3.00 6.72
C TRP A 200 -7.20 -3.08 7.26
N ILE A 201 -8.16 -2.43 6.59
CA ILE A 201 -9.58 -2.52 6.95
C ILE A 201 -10.07 -3.96 6.81
N GLU A 202 -9.78 -4.62 5.68
CA GLU A 202 -10.15 -6.02 5.44
C GLU A 202 -9.50 -6.97 6.45
N LEU A 203 -8.19 -6.82 6.66
CA LEU A 203 -7.42 -7.61 7.63
C LEU A 203 -8.02 -7.47 9.03
N SER A 204 -8.36 -6.24 9.43
CA SER A 204 -8.94 -5.95 10.75
C SER A 204 -10.31 -6.58 10.93
N ALA A 205 -11.17 -6.51 9.90
CA ALA A 205 -12.48 -7.17 9.93
C ALA A 205 -12.32 -8.69 10.05
N GLN A 206 -11.39 -9.28 9.29
CA GLN A 206 -11.14 -10.71 9.31
C GLN A 206 -10.53 -11.19 10.64
N ALA A 207 -9.58 -10.45 11.22
CA ALA A 207 -9.01 -10.76 12.52
C ALA A 207 -10.08 -10.81 13.62
N LYS A 208 -10.94 -9.78 13.70
CA LYS A 208 -12.05 -9.73 14.65
C LYS A 208 -13.04 -10.88 14.43
N ARG A 209 -13.31 -11.25 13.17
CA ARG A 209 -14.14 -12.42 12.85
C ARG A 209 -13.50 -13.71 13.34
N LEU A 210 -12.21 -13.92 13.09
CA LEU A 210 -11.46 -15.09 13.55
C LEU A 210 -11.48 -15.21 15.07
N LEU A 211 -11.25 -14.12 15.81
CA LEU A 211 -11.29 -14.11 17.27
C LEU A 211 -12.66 -14.52 17.82
N ARG A 212 -13.77 -14.07 17.19
CA ARG A 212 -15.12 -14.52 17.55
C ARG A 212 -15.33 -16.01 17.27
N GLN A 213 -14.80 -16.51 16.15
CA GLN A 213 -14.86 -17.94 15.80
C GLN A 213 -14.08 -18.80 16.81
N VAL A 214 -12.87 -18.37 17.17
CA VAL A 214 -12.06 -19.00 18.22
C VAL A 214 -12.82 -19.02 19.54
N HIS A 215 -13.39 -17.89 19.95
CA HIS A 215 -14.18 -17.81 21.18
C HIS A 215 -15.33 -18.83 21.19
N ARG A 216 -16.12 -18.90 20.12
CA ARG A 216 -17.26 -19.84 20.02
C ARG A 216 -16.81 -21.30 20.08
N LEU A 217 -15.83 -21.68 19.27
CA LEU A 217 -15.35 -23.07 19.19
C LEU A 217 -14.64 -23.51 20.46
N ALA A 218 -13.78 -22.65 21.03
CA ALA A 218 -13.09 -22.95 22.29
C ALA A 218 -14.09 -23.09 23.45
N ARG A 219 -15.11 -22.22 23.50
CA ARG A 219 -16.15 -22.28 24.54
C ARG A 219 -17.01 -23.54 24.45
N PHE A 220 -17.33 -24.02 23.26
CA PHE A 220 -18.20 -25.19 23.07
C PHE A 220 -17.44 -26.52 23.17
N TYR A 221 -16.28 -26.63 22.50
CA TYR A 221 -15.53 -27.88 22.40
C TYR A 221 -14.33 -27.98 23.35
N GLY A 222 -13.92 -26.89 24.01
CA GLY A 222 -12.73 -26.86 24.87
C GLY A 222 -11.40 -26.93 24.12
N TRP A 223 -11.40 -26.77 22.79
CA TRP A 223 -10.17 -26.81 21.98
C TRP A 223 -9.29 -25.58 22.21
N ARG A 224 -7.97 -25.80 22.10
CA ARG A 224 -7.00 -24.70 22.20
C ARG A 224 -7.07 -23.82 20.96
N GLU A 225 -6.79 -22.53 21.14
CA GLU A 225 -6.77 -21.54 20.05
C GLU A 225 -5.88 -21.98 18.88
N ALA A 226 -4.68 -22.49 19.15
CA ALA A 226 -3.76 -22.96 18.12
C ALA A 226 -4.36 -24.10 17.27
N ASP A 227 -5.09 -25.02 17.90
CA ASP A 227 -5.74 -26.14 17.21
C ASP A 227 -6.89 -25.61 16.32
N ILE A 228 -7.63 -24.60 16.77
CA ILE A 228 -8.70 -23.94 16.00
C ILE A 228 -8.15 -23.13 14.81
N LEU A 229 -7.06 -22.39 15.01
CA LEU A 229 -6.46 -21.55 13.97
C LEU A 229 -5.71 -22.36 12.91
N SER A 230 -5.22 -23.56 13.26
CA SER A 230 -4.61 -24.49 12.31
C SER A 230 -5.62 -25.21 11.40
N MET A 231 -6.91 -25.16 11.73
CA MET A 231 -7.96 -25.73 10.88
C MET A 231 -8.11 -24.96 9.59
N SER A 232 -8.45 -25.67 8.50
CA SER A 232 -8.90 -25.00 7.28
C SER A 232 -10.15 -24.17 7.55
N THR A 233 -10.34 -23.09 6.77
CA THR A 233 -11.54 -22.24 6.88
C THR A 233 -12.82 -23.06 6.72
N VAL A 234 -12.85 -24.02 5.78
CA VAL A 234 -14.00 -24.90 5.52
C VAL A 234 -14.34 -25.73 6.76
N ARG A 235 -13.36 -26.43 7.34
CA ARG A 235 -13.60 -27.27 8.52
C ARG A 235 -14.03 -26.43 9.72
N ARG A 236 -13.43 -25.26 9.90
CA ARG A 236 -13.78 -24.33 10.98
C ARG A 236 -15.22 -23.82 10.84
N GLN A 237 -15.68 -23.49 9.62
CA GLN A 237 -17.07 -23.09 9.40
C GLN A 237 -18.06 -24.22 9.66
N PHE A 238 -17.77 -25.43 9.19
CA PHE A 238 -18.63 -26.60 9.46
C PHE A 238 -18.89 -26.81 10.96
N TYR A 239 -17.85 -26.72 11.80
CA TYR A 239 -18.04 -26.83 13.25
C TYR A 239 -18.83 -25.67 13.86
N LEU A 240 -18.70 -24.45 13.31
CA LEU A 240 -19.47 -23.30 13.79
C LEU A 240 -20.97 -23.44 13.47
N GLU A 241 -21.30 -24.04 12.32
CA GLU A 241 -22.68 -24.34 11.91
C GLU A 241 -23.34 -25.41 12.78
N LEU A 242 -22.56 -26.28 13.46
CA LEU A 242 -23.09 -27.28 14.39
C LEU A 242 -23.30 -26.74 15.82
N ILE A 243 -22.77 -25.56 16.14
CA ILE A 243 -22.99 -24.87 17.42
C ILE A 243 -24.26 -24.02 17.37
N ASP A 244 -24.63 -23.53 16.17
CA ASP A 244 -25.82 -22.72 15.94
C ASP A 244 -27.09 -23.56 15.82
#